data_AF-A0AAW8FQK4-F1
#
_entry.id   AF-A0AAW8FQK4-F1
#
_cell.length_a   1.000
_cell.length_b   1.000
_cell.length_c   1.000
_cell.angle_alpha   90.00
_cell.angle_beta   90.00
_cell.angle_gamma   90.00
#
_symmetry.space_group_name_H-M   'P 1'
#
loop_
_entity.id
_entity.type
_entity.pdbx_description
1 polymer ?
#
loop_
_entity_poly.entity_id
_entity_poly.type
_entity_poly.pdbx_seq_one_letter_code
_entity_poly.pdbx_strand_id
1 'polypeptide(L)'
;MPVPTSQDFFIPSAQHQTTLPPEKILHSANSGVIVERVGQLRAEFRSEGRQFGRELAEYLNTNYAGIVSVFVYEETFGVKDRLHFLMHLKSFDAYETLVQMGTQDAGWRDIMMRPRIPEERGGGTWDRMFLDGGLKEEVLIPSTFGMYGTADSKLDTVREDGSGGVRFDVPTAQLQTDVPADEILHSANCGILMHRTGELNYAFRGEGRMFARALCDAWNESLKGHATIFLYEEAFGKSDRIHHFIHLKSLSSYYTLMGLRAVNTSATREVFTKQWISDERGGGGWERMFVQGSLGDLALTPQHWGMYATQAAEGE
;
A
#
# COMPACT_ATOMS: atom_id res chain seq x y z
N MET A 1 -20.99 -37.88 9.43
CA MET A 1 -20.83 -36.43 9.62
C MET A 1 -20.76 -35.82 8.24
N PRO A 2 -21.74 -35.02 7.79
CA PRO A 2 -21.65 -34.37 6.50
C PRO A 2 -20.42 -33.44 6.51
N VAL A 3 -19.61 -33.53 5.45
CA VAL A 3 -18.51 -32.62 5.18
C VAL A 3 -19.11 -31.21 5.06
N PRO A 4 -18.60 -30.19 5.78
CA PRO A 4 -19.04 -28.83 5.53
C PRO A 4 -18.75 -28.50 4.08
N THR A 5 -19.78 -28.31 3.27
CA THR A 5 -19.64 -27.65 1.97
C THR A 5 -18.99 -26.31 2.25
N SER A 6 -17.87 -26.01 1.59
CA SER A 6 -17.21 -24.71 1.72
C SER A 6 -18.22 -23.63 1.34
N GLN A 7 -18.86 -23.03 2.35
CA GLN A 7 -19.22 -21.63 2.21
C GLN A 7 -17.88 -20.95 1.99
N ASP A 8 -17.62 -20.57 0.74
CA ASP A 8 -16.38 -19.93 0.34
C ASP A 8 -16.16 -18.75 1.28
N PHE A 9 -15.23 -18.91 2.21
CA PHE A 9 -14.86 -17.86 3.14
C PHE A 9 -14.20 -16.76 2.30
N PHE A 10 -15.00 -15.76 1.94
CA PHE A 10 -14.57 -14.61 1.17
C PHE A 10 -14.26 -13.47 2.15
N ILE A 11 -12.99 -13.10 2.22
CA ILE A 11 -12.58 -11.87 2.93
C ILE A 11 -13.06 -10.70 2.07
N PRO A 12 -13.96 -9.83 2.58
CA PRO A 12 -14.40 -8.66 1.83
C PRO A 12 -13.19 -7.79 1.46
N SER A 13 -13.11 -7.37 0.20
CA SER A 13 -12.09 -6.43 -0.24
C SER A 13 -12.32 -5.03 0.33
N ALA A 14 -11.27 -4.22 0.36
CA ALA A 14 -11.31 -2.90 1.00
C ALA A 14 -12.31 -1.93 0.37
N GLN A 15 -12.68 -2.09 -0.91
CA GLN A 15 -13.71 -1.28 -1.57
C GLN A 15 -15.06 -1.32 -0.83
N HIS A 16 -15.36 -2.40 -0.09
CA HIS A 16 -16.59 -2.54 0.69
C HIS A 16 -16.56 -1.77 2.03
N GLN A 17 -15.44 -1.12 2.35
CA GLN A 17 -15.36 -0.21 3.50
C GLN A 17 -16.01 1.14 3.23
N THR A 18 -16.37 1.43 1.97
CA THR A 18 -16.97 2.69 1.57
C THR A 18 -18.18 2.52 0.66
N THR A 19 -19.00 3.56 0.61
CA THR A 19 -20.18 3.66 -0.27
C THR A 19 -19.85 4.26 -1.63
N LEU A 20 -18.62 4.74 -1.85
CA LEU A 20 -18.19 5.23 -3.16
C LEU A 20 -18.25 4.14 -4.23
N PRO A 21 -18.70 4.47 -5.46
CA PRO A 21 -18.67 3.52 -6.55
C PRO A 21 -17.22 3.28 -7.01
N PRO A 22 -16.88 2.07 -7.51
CA PRO A 22 -15.49 1.67 -7.81
C PRO A 22 -14.70 2.65 -8.68
N GLU A 23 -15.34 3.27 -9.67
CA GLU A 23 -14.71 4.23 -10.59
C GLU A 23 -14.30 5.56 -9.93
N LYS A 24 -14.81 5.84 -8.73
CA LYS A 24 -14.45 7.03 -7.94
C LYS A 24 -13.42 6.74 -6.86
N ILE A 25 -13.05 5.47 -6.67
CA ILE A 25 -12.10 5.05 -5.65
C ILE A 25 -10.66 5.25 -6.14
N LEU A 26 -9.86 5.96 -5.34
CA LEU A 26 -8.41 5.95 -5.49
C LEU A 26 -7.82 4.70 -4.83
N HIS A 27 -6.88 4.07 -5.50
CA HIS A 27 -6.24 2.83 -5.06
C HIS A 27 -4.80 2.78 -5.56
N SER A 28 -4.04 1.78 -5.12
CA SER A 28 -2.61 1.66 -5.39
C SER A 28 -2.25 1.83 -6.88
N ALA A 29 -3.01 1.24 -7.79
CA ALA A 29 -2.73 1.38 -9.22
C ALA A 29 -3.01 2.79 -9.82
N ASN A 30 -4.02 3.53 -9.36
CA ASN A 30 -4.46 4.79 -10.00
C ASN A 30 -4.10 6.07 -9.21
N SER A 31 -3.57 5.94 -7.99
CA SER A 31 -3.12 7.06 -7.17
C SER A 31 -1.71 7.51 -7.55
N GLY A 32 -1.44 8.81 -7.42
CA GLY A 32 -0.09 9.37 -7.60
C GLY A 32 0.75 9.36 -6.32
N VAL A 33 0.12 9.33 -5.15
CA VAL A 33 0.78 9.25 -3.84
C VAL A 33 -0.02 8.31 -2.93
N ILE A 34 0.67 7.48 -2.16
CA ILE A 34 0.08 6.68 -1.08
C ILE A 34 0.73 7.11 0.23
N VAL A 35 -0.06 7.50 1.21
CA VAL A 35 0.41 7.64 2.59
C VAL A 35 -0.02 6.40 3.35
N GLU A 36 0.95 5.61 3.80
CA GLU A 36 0.70 4.53 4.74
C GLU A 36 0.90 5.05 6.15
N ARG A 37 -0.21 5.18 6.89
CA ARG A 37 -0.18 5.51 8.31
C ARG A 37 -0.39 4.24 9.13
N VAL A 38 0.58 3.90 9.97
CA VAL A 38 0.54 2.72 10.84
C VAL A 38 0.34 3.16 12.28
N GLY A 39 -0.64 2.58 12.97
CA GLY A 39 -0.95 2.86 14.36
C GLY A 39 -1.13 1.59 15.19
N GLN A 40 -0.39 1.49 16.30
CA GLN A 40 -0.58 0.41 17.26
C GLN A 40 -1.64 0.80 18.29
N LEU A 41 -2.74 0.03 18.34
CA LEU A 41 -3.77 0.21 19.36
C LEU A 41 -3.32 -0.38 20.71
N ARG A 42 -3.84 0.23 21.78
CA ARG A 42 -3.83 -0.36 23.12
C ARG A 42 -4.86 -1.48 23.18
N ALA A 43 -4.46 -2.62 23.76
CA ALA A 43 -5.29 -3.82 23.77
C ALA A 43 -6.64 -3.61 24.48
N GLU A 44 -6.70 -2.73 25.48
CA GLU A 44 -7.93 -2.38 26.19
C GLU A 44 -8.90 -1.50 25.39
N PHE A 45 -8.46 -0.83 24.31
CA PHE A 45 -9.27 0.07 23.47
C PHE A 45 -9.36 -0.41 22.01
N ARG A 46 -9.11 -1.70 21.79
CA ARG A 46 -8.94 -2.26 20.44
C ARG A 46 -10.20 -2.20 19.59
N SER A 47 -11.39 -2.21 20.20
CA SER A 47 -12.67 -2.18 19.49
C SER A 47 -13.02 -0.74 19.10
N GLU A 48 -12.85 0.19 20.03
CA GLU A 48 -13.02 1.63 19.83
C GLU A 48 -12.04 2.16 18.77
N GLY A 49 -10.80 1.69 18.80
CA GLY A 49 -9.77 2.06 17.82
C GLY A 49 -10.10 1.62 16.39
N ARG A 50 -10.63 0.41 16.20
CA ARG A 50 -11.08 -0.08 14.89
C ARG A 50 -12.29 0.69 14.40
N GLN A 51 -13.25 0.96 15.28
CA GLN A 51 -14.43 1.77 14.96
C GLN A 51 -14.01 3.18 14.55
N PHE A 52 -13.14 3.84 15.33
CA PHE A 52 -12.58 5.13 14.99
C PHE A 52 -11.91 5.12 13.62
N GLY A 53 -11.07 4.12 13.34
CA GLY A 53 -10.38 4.01 12.06
C GLY A 53 -11.33 3.91 10.88
N ARG A 54 -12.40 3.11 11.00
CA ARG A 54 -13.45 2.97 9.99
C ARG A 54 -14.26 4.25 9.80
N GLU A 55 -14.69 4.89 10.89
CA GLU A 55 -15.44 6.15 10.83
C GLU A 55 -14.61 7.26 10.18
N LEU A 56 -13.33 7.37 10.53
CA LEU A 56 -12.42 8.34 9.91
C LEU A 56 -12.23 8.05 8.41
N ALA A 57 -12.02 6.79 8.03
CA ALA A 57 -11.85 6.40 6.64
C ALA A 57 -13.11 6.71 5.82
N GLU A 58 -14.30 6.35 6.31
CA GLU A 58 -15.55 6.64 5.59
C GLU A 58 -15.80 8.14 5.48
N TYR A 59 -15.56 8.92 6.55
CA TYR A 59 -15.70 10.37 6.49
C TYR A 59 -14.82 10.99 5.40
N LEU A 60 -13.55 10.56 5.32
CA LEU A 60 -12.63 11.04 4.29
C LEU A 60 -13.07 10.60 2.89
N ASN A 61 -13.49 9.35 2.71
CA ASN A 61 -13.98 8.84 1.44
C ASN A 61 -15.22 9.63 0.97
N THR A 62 -16.18 9.91 1.85
CA THR A 62 -17.41 10.62 1.49
C THR A 62 -17.17 12.11 1.23
N ASN A 63 -16.48 12.82 2.12
CA ASN A 63 -16.39 14.29 2.07
C ASN A 63 -15.24 14.79 1.20
N TYR A 64 -14.23 13.95 0.94
CA TYR A 64 -13.05 14.27 0.13
C TYR A 64 -12.95 13.36 -1.10
N ALA A 65 -14.09 12.92 -1.62
CA ALA A 65 -14.16 12.10 -2.83
C ALA A 65 -13.41 12.75 -4.01
N GLY A 66 -12.56 11.97 -4.67
CA GLY A 66 -11.71 12.44 -5.75
C GLY A 66 -10.42 13.17 -5.33
N ILE A 67 -10.27 13.48 -4.03
CA ILE A 67 -9.04 14.01 -3.42
C ILE A 67 -8.27 12.86 -2.74
N VAL A 68 -8.95 12.07 -1.90
CA VAL A 68 -8.37 10.94 -1.20
C VAL A 68 -9.34 9.75 -1.17
N SER A 69 -8.79 8.53 -1.17
CA SER A 69 -9.51 7.33 -0.71
C SER A 69 -8.70 6.60 0.35
N VAL A 70 -9.31 6.33 1.50
CA VAL A 70 -8.68 5.73 2.67
C VAL A 70 -9.28 4.36 2.94
N PHE A 71 -8.39 3.38 3.09
CA PHE A 71 -8.75 2.02 3.45
C PHE A 71 -7.95 1.57 4.67
N VAL A 72 -8.61 0.86 5.58
CA VAL A 72 -8.02 0.36 6.83
C VAL A 72 -7.72 -1.11 6.68
N TYR A 73 -6.50 -1.50 7.01
CA TYR A 73 -6.02 -2.87 7.02
C TYR A 73 -5.47 -3.24 8.40
N GLU A 74 -5.39 -4.53 8.67
CA GLU A 74 -4.65 -5.10 9.80
C GLU A 74 -3.63 -6.13 9.29
N GLU A 75 -2.56 -6.33 10.06
CA GLU A 75 -1.58 -7.37 9.75
C GLU A 75 -2.23 -8.76 9.84
N THR A 76 -2.27 -9.51 8.72
CA THR A 76 -2.91 -10.84 8.63
C THR A 76 -2.26 -11.82 9.61
N PHE A 77 -0.94 -11.84 9.61
CA PHE A 77 -0.08 -12.60 10.50
C PHE A 77 1.10 -11.70 10.87
N GLY A 78 1.06 -11.14 12.08
CA GLY A 78 2.02 -10.15 12.51
C GLY A 78 1.68 -9.56 13.87
N VAL A 79 1.84 -8.26 14.02
CA VAL A 79 1.55 -7.52 15.23
C VAL A 79 0.04 -7.30 15.35
N LYS A 80 -0.54 -7.88 16.40
CA LYS A 80 -1.96 -7.75 16.69
C LYS A 80 -2.33 -6.31 17.03
N ASP A 81 -3.57 -5.92 16.69
CA ASP A 81 -4.15 -4.62 16.99
C ASP A 81 -3.37 -3.45 16.36
N ARG A 82 -2.71 -3.71 15.23
CA ARG A 82 -2.02 -2.72 14.43
C ARG A 82 -2.83 -2.39 13.18
N LEU A 83 -3.22 -1.12 13.08
CA LEU A 83 -3.97 -0.60 11.95
C LEU A 83 -3.02 0.03 10.93
N HIS A 84 -3.26 -0.27 9.67
CA HIS A 84 -2.62 0.37 8.52
C HIS A 84 -3.69 1.14 7.75
N PHE A 85 -3.59 2.46 7.73
CA PHE A 85 -4.41 3.33 6.91
C PHE A 85 -3.66 3.58 5.61
N LEU A 86 -4.16 3.05 4.50
CA LEU A 86 -3.65 3.38 3.17
C LEU A 86 -4.47 4.51 2.60
N MET A 87 -3.89 5.71 2.59
CA MET A 87 -4.49 6.93 2.05
C MET A 87 -3.98 7.15 0.63
N HIS A 88 -4.85 6.95 -0.35
CA HIS A 88 -4.54 7.07 -1.78
C HIS A 88 -4.91 8.46 -2.25
N LEU A 89 -3.93 9.22 -2.72
CA LEU A 89 -4.06 10.61 -3.14
C LEU A 89 -3.75 10.72 -4.65
N LYS A 90 -4.42 11.65 -5.33
CA LYS A 90 -4.07 11.95 -6.72
C LYS A 90 -2.68 12.56 -6.88
N SER A 91 -2.27 13.41 -5.94
CA SER A 91 -1.03 14.19 -6.01
C SER A 91 -0.65 14.77 -4.65
N PHE A 92 0.52 15.40 -4.56
CA PHE A 92 0.89 16.19 -3.37
C PHE A 92 -0.01 17.42 -3.16
N ASP A 93 -0.52 18.04 -4.22
CA ASP A 93 -1.48 19.15 -4.13
C ASP A 93 -2.78 18.70 -3.41
N ALA A 94 -3.19 17.45 -3.62
CA ALA A 94 -4.32 16.86 -2.88
C ALA A 94 -4.00 16.70 -1.37
N TYR A 95 -2.75 16.42 -1.02
CA TYR A 95 -2.31 16.35 0.37
C TYR A 95 -2.38 17.70 1.07
N GLU A 96 -2.03 18.81 0.39
CA GLU A 96 -2.16 20.16 0.95
C GLU A 96 -3.61 20.47 1.37
N THR A 97 -4.58 19.98 0.60
CA THR A 97 -6.00 20.13 0.94
C THR A 97 -6.36 19.38 2.24
N LEU A 98 -5.78 18.20 2.46
CA LEU A 98 -5.95 17.45 3.72
C LEU A 98 -5.24 18.09 4.90
N VAL A 99 -4.12 18.79 4.69
CA VAL A 99 -3.48 19.56 5.76
C VAL A 99 -4.38 20.71 6.22
N GLN A 100 -5.01 21.42 5.27
CA GLN A 100 -5.93 22.53 5.58
C GLN A 100 -7.21 22.06 6.29
N MET A 101 -7.70 20.86 5.96
CA MET A 101 -8.87 20.23 6.59
C MET A 101 -8.81 20.28 8.13
N GLY A 102 -7.65 19.98 8.73
CA GLY A 102 -7.52 19.90 10.20
C GLY A 102 -7.92 21.19 10.93
N THR A 103 -7.82 22.34 10.25
CA THR A 103 -8.22 23.64 10.81
C THR A 103 -9.62 24.07 10.38
N GLN A 104 -10.04 23.74 9.16
CA GLN A 104 -11.24 24.31 8.54
C GLN A 104 -12.46 23.41 8.66
N ASP A 105 -12.29 22.09 8.69
CA ASP A 105 -13.39 21.13 8.68
C ASP A 105 -13.90 20.84 10.11
N ALA A 106 -15.15 21.19 10.37
CA ALA A 106 -15.82 20.93 11.63
C ALA A 106 -16.19 19.46 11.85
N GLY A 107 -16.58 18.74 10.80
CA GLY A 107 -16.95 17.32 10.89
C GLY A 107 -15.73 16.43 11.13
N TRP A 108 -14.60 16.76 10.49
CA TRP A 108 -13.34 16.09 10.79
C TRP A 108 -12.93 16.32 12.25
N ARG A 109 -13.01 17.56 12.73
CA ARG A 109 -12.70 17.91 14.13
C ARG A 109 -13.64 17.21 15.11
N ASP A 110 -14.92 17.07 14.78
CA ASP A 110 -15.87 16.31 15.58
C ASP A 110 -15.42 14.84 15.72
N ILE A 111 -15.10 14.16 14.61
CA ILE A 111 -14.65 12.77 14.64
C ILE A 111 -13.41 12.57 15.51
N MET A 112 -12.44 13.49 15.39
CA MET A 112 -11.19 13.46 16.13
C MET A 112 -11.41 13.74 17.62
N MET A 113 -12.19 14.78 17.96
CA MET A 113 -12.34 15.23 19.35
C MET A 113 -13.48 14.53 20.10
N ARG A 114 -14.26 13.67 19.45
CA ARG A 114 -15.35 12.92 20.08
C ARG A 114 -14.82 12.03 21.21
N PRO A 115 -15.35 12.16 22.44
CA PRO A 115 -15.08 11.20 23.51
C PRO A 115 -15.59 9.82 23.10
N ARG A 116 -14.71 8.83 23.10
CA ARG A 116 -15.02 7.45 22.67
C ARG A 116 -14.75 6.42 23.75
N ILE A 117 -14.00 6.80 24.77
CA ILE A 117 -13.72 5.96 25.92
C ILE A 117 -14.66 6.41 27.05
N PRO A 118 -15.45 5.51 27.63
CA PRO A 118 -16.31 5.84 28.76
C PRO A 118 -15.51 6.37 29.97
N GLU A 119 -16.10 7.26 30.76
CA GLU A 119 -15.46 7.89 31.92
C GLU A 119 -15.00 6.87 32.96
N GLU A 120 -15.75 5.78 33.15
CA GLU A 120 -15.39 4.67 34.03
C GLU A 120 -14.13 3.91 33.58
N ARG A 121 -13.75 4.04 32.30
CA ARG A 121 -12.48 3.53 31.72
C ARG A 121 -11.44 4.64 31.58
N GLY A 122 -11.71 5.78 32.20
CA GLY A 122 -10.84 6.94 32.35
C GLY A 122 -11.05 8.05 31.33
N GLY A 123 -12.03 7.94 30.43
CA GLY A 123 -12.35 8.99 29.45
C GLY A 123 -11.29 9.17 28.35
N GLY A 124 -11.63 9.84 27.27
CA GLY A 124 -10.66 10.23 26.24
C GLY A 124 -11.14 10.09 24.80
N THR A 125 -10.31 10.62 23.89
CA THR A 125 -10.57 10.65 22.46
C THR A 125 -9.71 9.62 21.73
N TRP A 126 -9.41 9.85 20.45
CA TRP A 126 -8.63 8.93 19.61
C TRP A 126 -7.23 8.67 20.15
N ASP A 127 -6.56 9.69 20.69
CA ASP A 127 -5.18 9.66 21.13
C ASP A 127 -4.92 8.57 22.17
N ARG A 128 -5.86 8.40 23.11
CA ARG A 128 -5.77 7.39 24.16
C ARG A 128 -5.90 5.94 23.64
N MET A 129 -6.50 5.74 22.47
CA MET A 129 -6.66 4.39 21.91
C MET A 129 -5.36 3.82 21.34
N PHE A 130 -4.40 4.69 21.00
CA PHE A 130 -3.13 4.31 20.41
C PHE A 130 -2.00 4.35 21.46
N LEU A 131 -0.92 3.60 21.20
CA LEU A 131 0.32 3.76 21.95
C LEU A 131 0.97 5.11 21.64
N ASP A 132 1.54 5.75 22.66
CA ASP A 132 2.24 7.02 22.51
C ASP A 132 3.46 6.85 21.58
N GLY A 133 3.59 7.73 20.59
CA GLY A 133 4.60 7.59 19.53
C GLY A 133 4.40 6.35 18.63
N GLY A 134 3.26 5.69 18.73
CA GLY A 134 2.90 4.49 17.97
C GLY A 134 2.34 4.76 16.58
N LEU A 135 2.14 6.04 16.22
CA LEU A 135 1.75 6.45 14.88
C LEU A 135 2.99 6.79 14.04
N LYS A 136 3.09 6.16 12.87
CA LYS A 136 4.15 6.39 11.89
C LYS A 136 3.55 6.53 10.50
N GLU A 137 4.16 7.34 9.67
CA GLU A 137 3.74 7.57 8.29
C GLU A 137 4.90 7.36 7.34
N GLU A 138 4.61 6.67 6.24
CA GLU A 138 5.50 6.54 5.09
C GLU A 138 4.76 7.08 3.86
N VAL A 139 5.45 7.86 3.04
CA VAL A 139 4.89 8.47 1.83
C VAL A 139 5.51 7.81 0.62
N LEU A 140 4.69 7.11 -0.14
CA LEU A 140 5.08 6.29 -1.27
C LEU A 140 4.61 6.93 -2.57
N ILE A 141 5.49 6.93 -3.58
CA ILE A 141 5.18 7.33 -4.94
C ILE A 141 5.48 6.19 -5.91
N PRO A 142 4.66 5.97 -6.95
CA PRO A 142 4.97 4.97 -7.97
C PRO A 142 6.36 5.20 -8.56
N SER A 143 7.16 4.14 -8.59
CA SER A 143 8.47 4.20 -9.26
C SER A 143 8.25 4.27 -10.78
N THR A 144 8.99 5.15 -11.45
CA THR A 144 9.00 5.24 -12.92
C THR A 144 10.43 5.34 -13.46
N PHE A 145 10.62 4.91 -14.71
CA PHE A 145 11.91 5.01 -15.39
C PHE A 145 12.38 6.46 -15.42
N GLY A 146 13.64 6.67 -15.07
CA GLY A 146 14.31 7.95 -14.99
C GLY A 146 14.15 8.74 -13.70
N MET A 147 13.37 8.24 -12.75
CA MET A 147 13.52 8.70 -11.36
C MET A 147 14.91 8.34 -10.82
N TYR A 148 15.48 9.26 -10.03
CA TYR A 148 16.76 9.10 -9.34
C TYR A 148 17.96 8.73 -10.24
N GLY A 149 17.97 9.22 -11.49
CA GLY A 149 19.12 9.08 -12.39
C GLY A 149 19.15 7.77 -13.18
N THR A 150 18.00 7.12 -13.35
CA THR A 150 17.86 5.90 -14.17
C THR A 150 17.52 6.19 -15.64
N ALA A 151 17.57 7.45 -16.09
CA ALA A 151 17.29 7.85 -17.46
C ALA A 151 18.48 8.59 -18.08
N ASP A 152 18.73 8.26 -19.34
CA ASP A 152 19.78 8.86 -20.17
C ASP A 152 19.31 10.13 -20.91
N SER A 153 18.02 10.49 -20.77
CA SER A 153 17.40 11.65 -21.43
C SER A 153 16.32 12.31 -20.56
N LYS A 154 15.91 13.54 -20.93
CA LYS A 154 14.80 14.24 -20.27
C LYS A 154 13.50 13.46 -20.48
N LEU A 155 12.79 13.17 -19.39
CA LEU A 155 11.51 12.47 -19.42
C LEU A 155 10.36 13.42 -19.73
N ASP A 156 9.30 12.90 -20.37
CA ASP A 156 8.04 13.61 -20.62
C ASP A 156 7.28 13.99 -19.34
N THR A 157 7.61 13.34 -18.22
CA THR A 157 7.08 13.63 -16.89
C THR A 157 7.71 14.86 -16.26
N VAL A 158 8.77 15.42 -16.85
CA VAL A 158 9.44 16.63 -16.35
C VAL A 158 8.91 17.85 -17.09
N ARG A 159 8.16 18.70 -16.38
CA ARG A 159 7.53 19.91 -16.91
C ARG A 159 8.11 21.16 -16.28
N GLU A 160 8.17 22.25 -17.04
CA GLU A 160 8.45 23.56 -16.45
C GLU A 160 7.18 24.07 -15.76
N ASP A 161 7.29 24.43 -14.48
CA ASP A 161 6.25 25.24 -13.87
C ASP A 161 6.39 26.67 -14.40
N GLY A 162 5.26 27.34 -14.67
CA GLY A 162 5.26 28.68 -15.27
C GLY A 162 5.99 29.77 -14.45
N SER A 163 6.57 29.42 -13.30
CA SER A 163 7.45 30.25 -12.48
C SER A 163 8.95 30.04 -12.75
N GLY A 164 9.32 29.21 -13.74
CA GLY A 164 10.71 28.90 -14.08
C GLY A 164 11.32 27.78 -13.24
N GLY A 165 10.52 27.10 -12.42
CA GLY A 165 10.87 25.85 -11.77
C GLY A 165 10.54 24.63 -12.63
N VAL A 166 10.89 23.44 -12.13
CA VAL A 166 10.68 22.17 -12.81
C VAL A 166 9.86 21.26 -11.91
N ARG A 167 8.72 20.78 -12.41
CA ARG A 167 7.83 19.83 -11.74
C ARG A 167 7.98 18.44 -12.37
N PHE A 168 8.04 17.41 -11.53
CA PHE A 168 7.97 16.03 -11.95
C PHE A 168 6.54 15.49 -11.73
N ASP A 169 5.85 15.15 -12.82
CA ASP A 169 4.55 14.49 -12.78
C ASP A 169 4.75 12.99 -12.62
N VAL A 170 4.54 12.49 -11.40
CA VAL A 170 4.66 11.06 -11.09
C VAL A 170 3.55 10.28 -11.80
N PRO A 171 3.88 9.36 -12.73
CA PRO A 171 2.90 8.50 -13.37
C PRO A 171 2.25 7.55 -12.35
N THR A 172 1.03 7.11 -12.61
CA THR A 172 0.37 6.13 -11.75
C THR A 172 1.00 4.75 -11.91
N ALA A 173 0.92 3.91 -10.86
CA ALA A 173 1.51 2.57 -10.89
C ALA A 173 0.87 1.65 -11.94
N GLN A 174 -0.37 1.93 -12.38
CA GLN A 174 -1.04 1.22 -13.47
C GLN A 174 -0.21 1.22 -14.76
N LEU A 175 0.56 2.28 -15.02
CA LEU A 175 1.43 2.37 -16.21
C LEU A 175 2.69 1.50 -16.10
N GLN A 176 2.87 0.76 -14.99
CA GLN A 176 3.97 -0.19 -14.83
C GLN A 176 3.70 -1.54 -15.49
N THR A 177 2.47 -1.79 -15.97
CA THR A 177 2.05 -3.10 -16.50
C THR A 177 1.13 -2.93 -17.71
N ASP A 178 1.15 -3.91 -18.60
CA ASP A 178 0.23 -4.00 -19.75
C ASP A 178 -1.04 -4.82 -19.42
N VAL A 179 -1.20 -5.28 -18.18
CA VAL A 179 -2.43 -5.97 -17.74
C VAL A 179 -3.63 -5.02 -17.88
N PRO A 180 -4.73 -5.45 -18.52
CA PRO A 180 -5.93 -4.61 -18.67
C PRO A 180 -6.46 -4.08 -17.34
N ALA A 181 -6.98 -2.86 -17.33
CA ALA A 181 -7.39 -2.14 -16.12
C ALA A 181 -8.43 -2.90 -15.29
N ASP A 182 -9.34 -3.63 -15.94
CA ASP A 182 -10.38 -4.46 -15.35
C ASP A 182 -9.88 -5.80 -14.81
N GLU A 183 -8.67 -6.21 -15.17
CA GLU A 183 -8.01 -7.42 -14.68
C GLU A 183 -6.96 -7.14 -13.57
N ILE A 184 -6.62 -5.86 -13.36
CA ILE A 184 -5.64 -5.44 -12.34
C ILE A 184 -6.19 -5.66 -10.93
N LEU A 185 -5.37 -6.29 -10.08
CA LEU A 185 -5.57 -6.29 -8.64
C LEU A 185 -4.86 -5.07 -8.01
N HIS A 186 -5.54 -4.40 -7.11
CA HIS A 186 -5.08 -3.20 -6.41
C HIS A 186 -5.59 -3.19 -4.97
N SER A 187 -5.14 -2.23 -4.17
CA SER A 187 -5.44 -2.17 -2.73
C SER A 187 -6.94 -2.30 -2.45
N ALA A 188 -7.79 -1.58 -3.20
CA ALA A 188 -9.24 -1.64 -2.99
C ALA A 188 -9.93 -2.97 -3.36
N ASN A 189 -9.45 -3.75 -4.35
CA ASN A 189 -10.16 -4.96 -4.82
C ASN A 189 -9.47 -6.29 -4.45
N CYS A 190 -8.23 -6.25 -3.95
CA CYS A 190 -7.49 -7.45 -3.59
C CYS A 190 -8.03 -8.07 -2.29
N GLY A 191 -7.83 -9.39 -2.14
CA GLY A 191 -8.17 -10.11 -0.91
C GLY A 191 -7.09 -9.93 0.17
N ILE A 192 -5.82 -9.91 -0.24
CA ILE A 192 -4.68 -9.59 0.62
C ILE A 192 -3.70 -8.71 -0.12
N LEU A 193 -3.19 -7.69 0.58
CA LEU A 193 -2.06 -6.90 0.12
C LEU A 193 -0.80 -7.39 0.83
N MET A 194 0.17 -7.88 0.08
CA MET A 194 1.51 -8.11 0.59
C MET A 194 2.38 -6.88 0.32
N HIS A 195 2.95 -6.31 1.37
CA HIS A 195 3.90 -5.21 1.29
C HIS A 195 5.30 -5.74 1.53
N ARG A 196 6.09 -5.83 0.46
CA ARG A 196 7.50 -6.18 0.53
C ARG A 196 8.35 -4.91 0.55
N THR A 197 9.22 -4.78 1.53
CA THR A 197 10.21 -3.71 1.61
C THR A 197 11.62 -4.26 1.40
N GLY A 198 12.51 -3.44 0.86
CA GLY A 198 13.93 -3.78 0.70
C GLY A 198 14.78 -2.53 0.58
N GLU A 199 16.00 -2.56 1.11
CA GLU A 199 16.96 -1.46 1.02
C GLU A 199 18.05 -1.83 0.02
N LEU A 200 18.23 -1.00 -1.02
CA LEU A 200 19.26 -1.18 -2.02
C LEU A 200 20.62 -0.78 -1.45
N ASN A 201 21.65 -1.52 -1.84
CA ASN A 201 23.02 -1.07 -1.63
C ASN A 201 23.26 0.15 -2.51
N TYR A 202 23.66 1.27 -1.91
CA TYR A 202 23.93 2.53 -2.62
C TYR A 202 24.81 2.33 -3.87
N ALA A 203 25.82 1.45 -3.78
CA ALA A 203 26.70 1.16 -4.91
C ALA A 203 25.93 0.64 -6.13
N PHE A 204 24.88 -0.17 -5.94
CA PHE A 204 24.15 -0.84 -7.02
C PHE A 204 22.70 -0.37 -7.13
N ARG A 205 22.40 0.85 -6.66
CA ARG A 205 21.03 1.36 -6.55
C ARG A 205 20.33 1.53 -7.90
N GLY A 206 21.08 1.72 -8.99
CA GLY A 206 20.53 1.80 -10.35
C GLY A 206 20.12 0.42 -10.85
N GLU A 207 21.05 -0.54 -10.79
CA GLU A 207 20.80 -1.93 -11.14
C GLU A 207 19.69 -2.56 -10.28
N GLY A 208 19.64 -2.22 -9.00
CA GLY A 208 18.62 -2.66 -8.07
C GLY A 208 17.21 -2.19 -8.45
N ARG A 209 17.07 -0.93 -8.88
CA ARG A 209 15.79 -0.40 -9.41
C ARG A 209 15.39 -1.09 -10.71
N MET A 210 16.34 -1.33 -11.61
CA MET A 210 16.09 -2.07 -12.86
C MET A 210 15.61 -3.49 -12.60
N PHE A 211 16.24 -4.20 -11.65
CA PHE A 211 15.79 -5.53 -11.24
C PHE A 211 14.41 -5.50 -10.61
N ALA A 212 14.15 -4.57 -9.68
CA ALA A 212 12.84 -4.44 -9.04
C ALA A 212 11.73 -4.22 -10.08
N ARG A 213 11.99 -3.39 -11.10
CA ARG A 213 11.05 -3.18 -12.19
C ARG A 213 10.86 -4.43 -13.05
N ALA A 214 11.95 -5.07 -13.48
CA ALA A 214 11.89 -6.30 -14.28
C ALA A 214 11.17 -7.43 -13.53
N LEU A 215 11.30 -7.49 -12.21
CA LEU A 215 10.55 -8.40 -11.36
C LEU A 215 9.05 -8.13 -11.44
N CYS A 216 8.62 -6.86 -11.36
CA CYS A 216 7.22 -6.50 -11.53
C CYS A 216 6.67 -6.94 -12.89
N ASP A 217 7.39 -6.66 -13.97
CA ASP A 217 6.96 -7.00 -15.34
C ASP A 217 6.81 -8.53 -15.49
N ALA A 218 7.83 -9.29 -15.09
CA ALA A 218 7.82 -10.75 -15.19
C ALA A 218 6.71 -11.41 -14.34
N TRP A 219 6.46 -10.88 -13.15
CA TRP A 219 5.42 -11.39 -12.26
C TRP A 219 4.03 -10.99 -12.71
N ASN A 220 3.81 -9.76 -13.16
CA ASN A 220 2.52 -9.35 -13.70
C ASN A 220 2.12 -10.17 -14.94
N GLU A 221 3.09 -10.57 -15.77
CA GLU A 221 2.84 -11.50 -16.87
C GLU A 221 2.52 -12.92 -16.36
N SER A 222 3.31 -13.43 -15.43
CA SER A 222 3.21 -14.83 -14.99
C SER A 222 2.05 -15.10 -14.00
N LEU A 223 1.53 -14.07 -13.34
CA LEU A 223 0.51 -14.15 -12.28
C LEU A 223 -0.84 -13.53 -12.68
N LYS A 224 -1.08 -13.30 -13.97
CA LYS A 224 -2.37 -12.78 -14.47
C LYS A 224 -3.55 -13.53 -13.84
N GLY A 225 -4.51 -12.77 -13.33
CA GLY A 225 -5.70 -13.30 -12.62
C GLY A 225 -5.47 -13.81 -11.20
N HIS A 226 -4.22 -13.91 -10.73
CA HIS A 226 -3.87 -14.37 -9.37
C HIS A 226 -3.25 -13.27 -8.50
N ALA A 227 -2.38 -12.44 -9.08
CA ALA A 227 -1.73 -11.34 -8.40
C ALA A 227 -1.38 -10.18 -9.36
N THR A 228 -1.27 -8.98 -8.82
CA THR A 228 -0.67 -7.83 -9.50
C THR A 228 0.33 -7.14 -8.59
N ILE A 229 1.52 -6.84 -9.10
CA ILE A 229 2.60 -6.23 -8.35
C ILE A 229 2.93 -4.83 -8.90
N PHE A 230 3.08 -3.87 -7.99
CA PHE A 230 3.48 -2.50 -8.29
C PHE A 230 4.69 -2.12 -7.44
N LEU A 231 5.57 -1.30 -8.01
CA LEU A 231 6.78 -0.79 -7.38
C LEU A 231 6.59 0.67 -6.95
N TYR A 232 6.96 0.97 -5.71
CA TYR A 232 6.94 2.29 -5.12
C TYR A 232 8.28 2.60 -4.45
N GLU A 233 8.55 3.90 -4.30
CA GLU A 233 9.69 4.44 -3.56
C GLU A 233 9.21 5.46 -2.53
N GLU A 234 9.98 5.65 -1.46
CA GLU A 234 9.68 6.68 -0.46
C GLU A 234 9.94 8.08 -1.04
N ALA A 235 8.92 8.93 -1.08
CA ALA A 235 9.08 10.34 -1.45
C ALA A 235 9.86 11.11 -0.38
N PHE A 236 9.63 10.77 0.89
CA PHE A 236 10.33 11.29 2.05
C PHE A 236 10.76 10.10 2.92
N GLY A 237 12.05 9.99 3.21
CA GLY A 237 12.60 8.90 4.00
C GLY A 237 13.93 8.39 3.46
N LYS A 238 14.09 7.06 3.43
CA LYS A 238 15.29 6.39 2.92
C LYS A 238 15.28 6.36 1.39
N SER A 239 16.18 7.14 0.79
CA SER A 239 16.32 7.29 -0.67
C SER A 239 16.51 5.99 -1.46
N ASP A 240 16.98 4.91 -0.84
CA ASP A 240 17.26 3.64 -1.50
C ASP A 240 16.36 2.50 -1.00
N ARG A 241 15.24 2.82 -0.35
CA ARG A 241 14.24 1.84 0.02
C ARG A 241 13.17 1.71 -1.06
N ILE A 242 12.91 0.47 -1.46
CA ILE A 242 11.88 0.12 -2.43
C ILE A 242 10.76 -0.68 -1.78
N HIS A 243 9.54 -0.47 -2.27
CA HIS A 243 8.32 -1.02 -1.74
C HIS A 243 7.60 -1.73 -2.90
N HIS A 244 7.40 -3.04 -2.80
CA HIS A 244 6.51 -3.75 -3.70
C HIS A 244 5.18 -3.97 -3.00
N PHE A 245 4.11 -3.49 -3.62
CA PHE A 245 2.75 -3.86 -3.24
C PHE A 245 2.31 -5.00 -4.15
N ILE A 246 2.19 -6.20 -3.58
CA ILE A 246 1.79 -7.43 -4.26
C ILE A 246 0.36 -7.73 -3.84
N HIS A 247 -0.57 -7.47 -4.76
CA HIS A 247 -2.00 -7.60 -4.55
C HIS A 247 -2.42 -9.03 -4.90
N LEU A 248 -2.77 -9.83 -3.89
CA LEU A 248 -3.20 -11.21 -4.06
C LEU A 248 -4.73 -11.29 -4.12
N LYS A 249 -5.26 -12.08 -5.05
CA LYS A 249 -6.71 -12.32 -5.14
C LYS A 249 -7.27 -12.96 -3.86
N SER A 250 -6.51 -13.85 -3.24
CA SER A 250 -6.85 -14.55 -2.00
C SER A 250 -5.59 -15.00 -1.26
N LEU A 251 -5.75 -15.48 -0.02
CA LEU A 251 -4.68 -16.17 0.72
C LEU A 251 -4.07 -17.34 -0.07
N SER A 252 -4.90 -18.10 -0.80
CA SER A 252 -4.43 -19.24 -1.58
C SER A 252 -3.57 -18.84 -2.79
N SER A 253 -3.75 -17.62 -3.34
CA SER A 253 -2.85 -17.09 -4.38
C SER A 253 -1.39 -16.98 -3.91
N TYR A 254 -1.13 -16.95 -2.60
CA TYR A 254 0.23 -16.97 -2.07
C TYR A 254 0.97 -18.28 -2.43
N TYR A 255 0.28 -19.42 -2.46
CA TYR A 255 0.90 -20.68 -2.89
C TYR A 255 1.31 -20.65 -4.35
N THR A 256 0.55 -19.96 -5.22
CA THR A 256 0.94 -19.74 -6.62
C THR A 256 2.19 -18.86 -6.71
N LEU A 257 2.27 -17.81 -5.89
CA LEU A 257 3.44 -16.94 -5.79
C LEU A 257 4.71 -17.70 -5.34
N MET A 258 4.59 -18.51 -4.28
CA MET A 258 5.67 -19.39 -3.83
C MET A 258 6.04 -20.42 -4.90
N GLY A 259 5.01 -21.00 -5.52
CA GLY A 259 5.13 -21.96 -6.59
C GLY A 259 5.86 -21.39 -7.78
N LEU A 260 5.73 -20.11 -8.10
CA LEU A 260 6.44 -19.46 -9.21
C LEU A 260 7.96 -19.39 -9.01
N ARG A 261 8.44 -19.32 -7.77
CA ARG A 261 9.87 -19.52 -7.48
C ARG A 261 10.33 -20.95 -7.77
N ALA A 262 9.42 -21.92 -7.74
CA ALA A 262 9.68 -23.32 -8.08
C ALA A 262 9.35 -23.66 -9.56
N VAL A 263 8.43 -22.93 -10.19
CA VAL A 263 7.89 -23.14 -11.53
C VAL A 263 8.35 -21.97 -12.41
N ASN A 264 9.55 -22.14 -12.95
CA ASN A 264 10.24 -21.19 -13.80
C ASN A 264 9.47 -20.91 -15.10
N THR A 265 8.71 -19.82 -15.18
CA THR A 265 8.55 -19.16 -16.49
C THR A 265 9.92 -18.69 -16.94
N SER A 266 10.22 -18.77 -18.25
CA SER A 266 11.54 -18.37 -18.78
C SER A 266 11.88 -16.93 -18.41
N ALA A 267 10.89 -16.03 -18.51
CA ALA A 267 11.03 -14.62 -18.15
C ALA A 267 11.36 -14.42 -16.66
N THR A 268 10.64 -15.08 -15.74
CA THR A 268 10.92 -14.96 -14.29
C THR A 268 12.29 -15.53 -13.95
N ARG A 269 12.66 -16.67 -14.56
CA ARG A 269 13.99 -17.28 -14.35
C ARG A 269 15.11 -16.37 -14.84
N GLU A 270 14.93 -15.72 -15.99
CA GLU A 270 15.92 -14.78 -16.54
C GLU A 270 16.18 -13.64 -15.56
N VAL A 271 15.13 -13.03 -14.99
CA VAL A 271 15.27 -11.92 -14.01
C VAL A 271 16.12 -12.33 -12.80
N PHE A 272 15.93 -13.53 -12.26
CA PHE A 272 16.68 -14.01 -11.09
C PHE A 272 18.08 -14.56 -11.40
N THR A 273 18.32 -15.03 -12.62
CA THR A 273 19.62 -15.63 -13.03
C THR A 273 20.52 -14.65 -13.78
N LYS A 274 19.98 -13.53 -14.24
CA LYS A 274 20.73 -12.47 -14.90
C LYS A 274 21.80 -11.90 -13.98
N GLN A 275 23.00 -11.72 -14.54
CA GLN A 275 24.04 -10.91 -13.92
C GLN A 275 23.67 -9.43 -14.09
N TRP A 276 23.25 -8.80 -12.99
CA TRP A 276 22.82 -7.40 -13.00
C TRP A 276 24.00 -6.45 -12.83
N ILE A 277 25.03 -6.87 -12.10
CA ILE A 277 26.24 -6.08 -11.84
C ILE A 277 27.30 -6.46 -12.88
N SER A 278 27.87 -5.47 -13.56
CA SER A 278 28.93 -5.72 -14.55
C SER A 278 30.20 -6.30 -13.92
N ASP A 279 31.01 -7.02 -14.70
CA ASP A 279 32.25 -7.63 -14.24
C ASP A 279 33.25 -6.59 -13.72
N GLU A 280 33.32 -5.41 -14.36
CA GLU A 280 34.16 -4.28 -13.92
C GLU A 280 33.82 -3.80 -12.51
N ARG A 281 32.55 -3.98 -12.11
CA ARG A 281 32.04 -3.62 -10.78
C ARG A 281 32.02 -4.81 -9.82
N GLY A 282 32.68 -5.90 -10.18
CA GLY A 282 32.85 -7.11 -9.38
C GLY A 282 31.82 -8.21 -9.64
N GLY A 283 30.95 -8.06 -10.63
CA GLY A 283 29.98 -9.08 -11.08
C GLY A 283 28.89 -9.43 -10.07
N GLY A 284 27.92 -10.25 -10.47
CA GLY A 284 26.95 -10.87 -9.55
C GLY A 284 25.48 -10.50 -9.79
N GLY A 285 24.62 -11.19 -9.05
CA GLY A 285 23.18 -11.14 -9.21
C GLY A 285 22.50 -10.14 -8.28
N TRP A 286 21.18 -10.28 -8.19
CA TRP A 286 20.32 -9.40 -7.42
C TRP A 286 20.60 -9.43 -5.92
N GLU A 287 21.10 -10.55 -5.40
CA GLU A 287 21.41 -10.75 -3.99
C GLU A 287 22.46 -9.76 -3.46
N ARG A 288 23.32 -9.24 -4.34
CA ARG A 288 24.34 -8.23 -3.99
C ARG A 288 23.81 -6.80 -4.02
N MET A 289 22.67 -6.58 -4.66
CA MET A 289 22.08 -5.25 -4.86
C MET A 289 21.25 -4.79 -3.67
N PHE A 290 20.91 -5.69 -2.75
CA PHE A 290 20.18 -5.39 -1.53
C PHE A 290 21.09 -5.46 -0.31
N VAL A 291 20.83 -4.60 0.66
CA VAL A 291 21.42 -4.73 2.00
C VAL A 291 20.94 -6.05 2.60
N GLN A 292 21.88 -6.86 3.07
CA GLN A 292 21.58 -8.17 3.63
C GLN A 292 20.58 -8.07 4.79
N GLY A 293 19.52 -8.88 4.75
CA GLY A 293 18.46 -8.88 5.77
C GLY A 293 17.47 -7.72 5.70
N SER A 294 17.57 -6.83 4.70
CA SER A 294 16.63 -5.72 4.54
C SER A 294 15.31 -6.12 3.86
N LEU A 295 15.26 -7.27 3.19
CA LEU A 295 14.04 -7.76 2.55
C LEU A 295 13.06 -8.28 3.60
N GLY A 296 11.92 -7.61 3.74
CA GLY A 296 10.85 -7.99 4.66
C GLY A 296 9.51 -8.03 3.95
N ASP A 297 8.68 -9.01 4.30
CA ASP A 297 7.31 -9.15 3.80
C ASP A 297 6.32 -8.94 4.95
N LEU A 298 5.31 -8.10 4.71
CA LEU A 298 4.14 -7.95 5.56
C LEU A 298 2.89 -8.30 4.76
N ALA A 299 1.95 -9.03 5.37
CA ALA A 299 0.65 -9.31 4.77
C ALA A 299 -0.44 -8.51 5.49
N LEU A 300 -1.28 -7.83 4.71
CA LEU A 300 -2.35 -6.94 5.16
C LEU A 300 -3.70 -7.46 4.68
N THR A 301 -4.64 -7.56 5.61
CA THR A 301 -6.04 -7.93 5.33
C THR A 301 -6.93 -6.72 5.50
N PRO A 302 -7.84 -6.43 4.54
CA PRO A 302 -8.83 -5.36 4.70
C PRO A 302 -9.64 -5.56 5.97
N GLN A 303 -9.77 -4.51 6.77
CA GLN A 303 -10.62 -4.53 7.95
C GLN A 303 -12.10 -4.62 7.50
N HIS A 304 -12.89 -5.47 8.15
CA HIS A 304 -14.33 -5.59 7.93
C HIS A 304 -15.09 -5.79 9.25
N TRP A 305 -16.40 -5.55 9.25
CA TRP A 305 -17.22 -5.78 10.45
C TRP A 305 -17.22 -7.27 10.84
N GLY A 306 -17.24 -7.55 12.15
CA GLY A 306 -17.14 -8.90 12.69
C GLY A 306 -15.70 -9.45 12.73
N MET A 307 -14.72 -8.76 12.15
CA MET A 307 -13.30 -9.08 12.33
C MET A 307 -12.86 -8.71 13.76
N TYR A 308 -12.17 -9.64 14.42
CA TYR A 308 -11.59 -9.49 15.77
C TYR A 308 -12.51 -8.86 16.83
N ALA A 309 -13.80 -9.22 16.84
CA ALA A 309 -14.80 -8.74 17.79
C ALA A 309 -15.06 -7.22 17.73
N THR A 310 -14.88 -6.61 16.56
CA THR A 310 -15.64 -5.38 16.26
C THR A 310 -17.12 -5.72 16.36
N GLN A 311 -17.87 -4.97 17.17
CA GLN A 311 -19.33 -5.13 17.23
C GLN A 311 -19.87 -5.06 15.80
N ALA A 312 -20.76 -5.98 15.44
CA ALA A 312 -21.47 -5.90 14.17
C ALA A 312 -22.13 -4.51 14.11
N ALA A 313 -22.16 -3.89 12.93
CA ALA A 313 -22.93 -2.67 12.75
C ALA A 313 -24.35 -2.95 13.25
N GLU A 314 -24.84 -2.15 14.20
CA GLU A 314 -26.21 -2.26 14.66
C GLU A 314 -27.14 -1.95 13.48
N GLY A 315 -27.73 -2.99 12.89
CA GLY A 315 -28.78 -2.88 11.86
C GLY A 315 -28.31 -2.97 10.41
N GLU A 316 -28.34 -4.18 9.86
CA GLU A 316 -28.91 -4.45 8.53
C GLU A 316 -30.03 -5.49 8.69
#